data_AF-A0A1S1WSU5-F1
#
_entry.id   AF-A0A1S1WSU5-F1
#
_cell.length_a   1.000
_cell.length_b   1.000
_cell.length_c   1.000
_cell.angle_alpha   90.00
_cell.angle_beta   90.00
_cell.angle_gamma   90.00
#
_symmetry.space_group_name_H-M   'P 1'
#
loop_
_entity.id
_entity.type
_entity.pdbx_description
1 polymer ?
#
loop_
_entity_poly.entity_id
_entity_poly.type
_entity_poly.pdbx_seq_one_letter_code
_entity_poly.pdbx_strand_id
1 'polypeptide(L)'
;MSLIVHCAYQNPINGGILPAVPQVAQSPRLAPAQGDHVFGDVVGVVGNALTEIFGGGVNWQNRMRAYNANLAAQWTGLTQVDLGHTGAHPPVVARQGAPEVDRHAHMFGGYGNRLQWYWCEVVCAGFQGGIEDRRVGGKTQAWKNQVMGAFDEVINNLVDETALRAYIANPGQTRQADPNSVLHTPVSLARATAIANGLNGPGKARIQQILGNYQSLRNAILGLLDRFETVVKTFNPNNNSWA
;
A
#
# COMPACT_ATOMS: atom_id res chain seq x y z
N MET A 1 -13.64 -5.54 6.21
CA MET A 1 -14.96 -5.13 5.66
C MET A 1 -14.75 -4.92 4.16
N SER A 2 -15.63 -5.43 3.29
CA SER A 2 -15.54 -5.14 1.85
C SER A 2 -15.72 -3.64 1.64
N LEU A 3 -14.81 -2.98 0.91
CA LEU A 3 -14.93 -1.56 0.61
C LEU A 3 -16.01 -1.29 -0.47
N ILE A 4 -16.38 -2.32 -1.24
CA ILE A 4 -17.40 -2.25 -2.30
C ILE A 4 -18.70 -2.89 -1.80
N VAL A 5 -19.78 -2.11 -1.73
CA VAL A 5 -21.14 -2.61 -1.50
C VAL A 5 -22.12 -1.91 -2.45
N HIS A 6 -22.70 -2.63 -3.42
CA HIS A 6 -23.81 -2.13 -4.27
C HIS A 6 -23.59 -0.73 -4.88
N CYS A 7 -22.47 -0.52 -5.57
CA CYS A 7 -22.07 0.77 -6.14
C CYS A 7 -22.02 1.95 -5.16
N ALA A 8 -22.11 1.68 -3.86
CA ALA A 8 -21.82 2.60 -2.79
C ALA A 8 -20.42 2.25 -2.25
N TYR A 9 -19.51 3.19 -2.41
CA TYR A 9 -18.20 3.11 -1.79
C TYR A 9 -18.30 3.58 -0.35
N GLN A 10 -18.06 2.69 0.62
CA GLN A 10 -18.01 3.12 2.01
C GLN A 10 -16.72 3.89 2.25
N ASN A 11 -16.81 5.22 2.32
CA ASN A 11 -15.68 6.04 2.74
C ASN A 11 -15.32 5.67 4.19
N PRO A 12 -14.12 5.13 4.45
CA PRO A 12 -13.73 4.71 5.80
C PRO A 12 -13.68 5.87 6.80
N ILE A 13 -13.65 7.13 6.35
CA ILE A 13 -13.68 8.34 7.18
C ILE A 13 -15.09 8.59 7.74
N ASN A 14 -16.15 8.33 6.98
CA ASN A 14 -17.54 8.61 7.41
C ASN A 14 -18.07 7.58 8.42
N GLY A 15 -17.37 6.44 8.60
CA GLY A 15 -17.73 5.42 9.58
C GLY A 15 -17.14 5.60 10.98
N GLY A 16 -16.23 6.57 11.19
CA GLY A 16 -15.58 6.79 12.49
C GLY A 16 -14.62 5.67 12.95
N ILE A 17 -14.31 4.69 12.09
CA ILE A 17 -13.54 3.49 12.46
C ILE A 17 -12.03 3.69 12.33
N LEU A 18 -11.56 4.67 11.56
CA LEU A 18 -10.12 4.90 11.32
C LEU A 18 -9.76 6.39 11.49
N PRO A 19 -8.76 6.73 12.32
CA PRO A 19 -8.34 8.11 12.48
C PRO A 19 -7.75 8.65 11.17
N ALA A 20 -8.18 9.85 10.76
CA ALA A 20 -7.76 10.50 9.52
C ALA A 20 -6.24 10.78 9.44
N VAL A 21 -5.57 10.77 10.60
CA VAL A 21 -4.14 10.99 10.79
C VAL A 21 -3.63 9.92 11.78
N PRO A 22 -2.47 9.30 11.54
CA PRO A 22 -1.72 8.53 12.53
C PRO A 22 -1.69 9.25 13.89
N GLN A 23 -2.37 8.71 14.90
CA GLN A 23 -2.30 9.26 16.24
C GLN A 23 -1.09 8.65 16.95
N VAL A 24 0.05 9.35 16.86
CA VAL A 24 1.32 8.95 17.48
C VAL A 24 1.13 8.65 18.98
N ALA A 25 0.31 9.43 19.67
CA ALA A 25 0.04 9.28 21.11
C ALA A 25 -0.85 8.07 21.47
N GLN A 26 -1.57 7.48 20.51
CA GLN A 26 -2.47 6.33 20.73
C GLN A 26 -1.99 5.05 20.04
N SER A 27 -0.82 5.08 19.41
CA SER A 27 -0.24 3.89 18.80
C SER A 27 0.17 2.92 19.91
N PRO A 28 -0.32 1.67 19.91
CA PRO A 28 0.13 0.69 20.88
C PRO A 28 1.63 0.47 20.73
N ARG A 29 2.28 0.18 21.85
CA ARG A 29 3.71 -0.09 21.89
C ARG A 29 3.96 -1.48 21.25
N LEU A 30 5.12 -1.65 20.62
CA LEU A 30 5.44 -2.85 19.85
C LEU A 30 5.24 -4.16 20.64
N ALA A 31 4.79 -5.19 19.94
CA ALA A 31 4.87 -6.55 20.45
C ALA A 31 6.36 -6.99 20.56
N PRO A 32 6.80 -7.68 21.63
CA PRO A 32 8.21 -7.89 21.99
C PRO A 32 9.11 -8.64 20.98
N ALA A 33 8.57 -9.14 19.86
CA ALA A 33 9.27 -10.05 18.96
C ALA A 33 9.35 -9.57 17.51
N GLN A 34 8.62 -8.51 17.14
CA GLN A 34 8.53 -8.11 15.74
C GLN A 34 9.72 -7.23 15.36
N GLY A 35 10.55 -7.68 14.42
CA GLY A 35 11.52 -6.78 13.80
C GLY A 35 10.80 -5.63 13.10
N ASP A 36 11.39 -4.45 13.19
CA ASP A 36 10.78 -3.20 12.74
C ASP A 36 10.48 -3.21 11.24
N HIS A 37 9.46 -2.47 10.83
CA HIS A 37 9.24 -2.11 9.44
C HIS A 37 9.82 -0.73 9.23
N VAL A 38 10.93 -0.61 8.50
CA VAL A 38 11.48 0.72 8.16
C VAL A 38 10.58 1.45 7.16
N PHE A 39 9.97 0.69 6.25
CA PHE A 39 9.07 1.20 5.23
C PHE A 39 7.77 0.41 5.32
N GLY A 40 6.63 1.08 5.13
CA GLY A 40 5.38 0.34 4.93
C GLY A 40 5.15 -0.06 3.46
N ASP A 41 4.13 -0.89 3.24
CA ASP A 41 3.88 -1.55 1.97
C ASP A 41 2.85 -0.84 1.07
N VAL A 42 3.28 0.19 0.35
CA VAL A 42 2.42 0.92 -0.61
C VAL A 42 1.97 0.04 -1.77
N VAL A 43 2.84 -0.85 -2.25
CA VAL A 43 2.49 -1.78 -3.32
C VAL A 43 1.43 -2.77 -2.85
N GLY A 44 1.50 -3.22 -1.59
CA GLY A 44 0.44 -3.99 -0.93
C GLY A 44 -0.89 -3.23 -0.87
N VAL A 45 -0.90 -1.95 -0.51
CA VAL A 45 -2.14 -1.12 -0.51
C VAL A 45 -2.76 -1.05 -1.91
N VAL A 46 -1.95 -0.79 -2.94
CA VAL A 46 -2.41 -0.76 -4.33
C VAL A 46 -2.86 -2.15 -4.79
N GLY A 47 -2.15 -3.21 -4.40
CA GLY A 47 -2.50 -4.60 -4.71
C GLY A 47 -3.82 -5.03 -4.08
N ASN A 48 -4.09 -4.60 -2.84
CA ASN A 48 -5.38 -4.79 -2.19
C ASN A 48 -6.49 -4.06 -2.94
N ALA A 49 -6.25 -2.82 -3.38
CA ALA A 49 -7.21 -2.08 -4.20
C ALA A 49 -7.50 -2.79 -5.53
N LEU A 50 -6.48 -3.24 -6.25
CA LEU A 50 -6.63 -3.98 -7.51
C LEU A 50 -7.35 -5.32 -7.30
N THR A 51 -7.03 -6.02 -6.21
CA THR A 51 -7.72 -7.25 -5.82
C THR A 51 -9.21 -6.99 -5.65
N GLU A 52 -9.60 -5.93 -4.93
CA GLU A 52 -10.99 -5.53 -4.75
C GLU A 52 -11.67 -5.10 -6.07
N ILE A 53 -10.99 -4.31 -6.90
CA ILE A 53 -11.48 -3.86 -8.21
C ILE A 53 -11.84 -5.07 -9.09
N PHE A 54 -10.97 -6.07 -9.14
CA PHE A 54 -11.12 -7.25 -10.01
C PHE A 54 -11.81 -8.44 -9.31
N GLY A 55 -12.49 -8.20 -8.19
CA GLY A 55 -13.42 -9.15 -7.57
C GLY A 55 -12.80 -10.22 -6.69
N GLY A 56 -11.64 -9.93 -6.12
CA GLY A 56 -11.02 -10.70 -5.05
C GLY A 56 -10.60 -12.12 -5.43
N GLY A 57 -10.18 -12.87 -4.41
CA GLY A 57 -9.87 -14.29 -4.51
C GLY A 57 -8.71 -14.63 -5.46
N VAL A 58 -8.49 -15.91 -5.73
CA VAL A 58 -7.30 -16.36 -6.51
C VAL A 58 -7.30 -15.92 -7.98
N ASN A 59 -8.45 -15.49 -8.52
CA ASN A 59 -8.63 -15.20 -9.94
C ASN A 59 -8.50 -13.71 -10.32
N TRP A 60 -8.33 -12.79 -9.35
CA TRP A 60 -8.32 -11.35 -9.63
C TRP A 60 -7.27 -10.96 -10.67
N GLN A 61 -6.09 -11.60 -10.66
CA GLN A 61 -5.01 -11.32 -11.61
C GLN A 61 -5.37 -11.74 -13.04
N ASN A 62 -6.06 -12.88 -13.19
CA ASN A 62 -6.54 -13.34 -14.50
C ASN A 62 -7.62 -12.41 -15.03
N ARG A 63 -8.52 -11.94 -14.17
CA ARG A 63 -9.56 -10.97 -14.53
C ARG A 63 -8.96 -9.62 -14.92
N MET A 64 -7.94 -9.14 -14.21
CA MET A 64 -7.18 -7.94 -14.58
C MET A 64 -6.50 -8.10 -15.95
N ARG A 65 -5.87 -9.25 -16.20
CA ARG A 65 -5.24 -9.54 -17.49
C ARG A 65 -6.26 -9.55 -18.64
N ALA A 66 -7.44 -10.14 -18.42
CA ALA A 66 -8.53 -10.13 -19.39
C ALA A 66 -9.12 -8.71 -19.59
N TYR A 67 -9.11 -7.88 -18.56
CA TYR A 67 -9.54 -6.48 -18.64
C TYR A 67 -8.59 -5.67 -19.53
N ASN A 68 -7.29 -5.75 -19.23
CA ASN A 68 -6.24 -5.05 -19.96
C ASN A 68 -4.87 -5.72 -19.72
N ALA A 69 -4.29 -6.33 -20.75
CA ALA A 69 -3.01 -7.03 -20.64
C ALA A 69 -1.82 -6.10 -20.27
N ASN A 70 -1.85 -4.84 -20.73
CA ASN A 70 -0.81 -3.87 -20.42
C ASN A 70 -0.87 -3.40 -18.97
N LEU A 71 -2.08 -3.24 -18.41
CA LEU A 71 -2.28 -2.99 -16.97
C LEU A 71 -1.67 -4.14 -16.16
N ALA A 72 -1.96 -5.38 -16.53
CA ALA A 72 -1.42 -6.54 -15.83
C ALA A 72 0.10 -6.63 -15.92
N ALA A 73 0.69 -6.36 -17.08
CA ALA A 73 2.15 -6.35 -17.26
C ALA A 73 2.82 -5.26 -16.40
N GLN A 74 2.24 -4.05 -16.34
CA GLN A 74 2.75 -2.98 -15.48
C GLN A 74 2.64 -3.33 -14.00
N TRP A 75 1.53 -3.95 -13.58
CA TRP A 75 1.38 -4.42 -12.21
C TRP A 75 2.44 -5.47 -11.85
N THR A 76 2.67 -6.45 -12.72
CA THR A 76 3.73 -7.45 -12.52
C THR A 76 5.10 -6.78 -12.36
N GLY A 77 5.43 -5.81 -13.21
CA GLY A 77 6.67 -5.04 -13.08
C GLY A 77 6.77 -4.30 -11.75
N LEU A 78 5.67 -3.69 -11.28
CA LEU A 78 5.63 -2.99 -10.00
C LEU A 78 5.89 -3.94 -8.81
N THR A 79 5.29 -5.13 -8.82
CA THR A 79 5.47 -6.13 -7.74
C THR A 79 6.87 -6.73 -7.65
N GLN A 80 7.69 -6.54 -8.69
CA GLN A 80 9.09 -6.96 -8.70
C GLN A 80 10.05 -5.89 -8.18
N VAL A 81 9.56 -4.66 -7.96
CA VAL A 81 10.38 -3.59 -7.39
C VAL A 81 10.68 -3.95 -5.93
N ASP A 82 11.95 -4.04 -5.62
CA ASP A 82 12.41 -4.32 -4.27
C ASP A 82 12.25 -3.09 -3.37
N LEU A 83 11.22 -3.13 -2.54
CA LEU A 83 10.91 -2.08 -1.56
C LEU A 83 11.38 -2.43 -0.14
N GLY A 84 12.29 -3.40 0.01
CA GLY A 84 12.80 -3.84 1.30
C GLY A 84 12.13 -5.10 1.87
N HIS A 85 11.16 -5.68 1.15
CA HIS A 85 10.45 -6.90 1.53
C HIS A 85 11.12 -8.19 1.06
N THR A 86 12.10 -8.14 0.15
CA THR A 86 12.73 -9.34 -0.43
C THR A 86 13.80 -9.94 0.49
N GLY A 87 13.85 -11.28 0.58
CA GLY A 87 14.77 -12.03 1.45
C GLY A 87 16.23 -12.16 0.96
N ALA A 88 16.64 -11.46 -0.11
CA ALA A 88 18.01 -11.56 -0.66
C ALA A 88 19.09 -10.84 0.18
N HIS A 89 18.67 -9.96 1.09
CA HIS A 89 19.51 -9.23 2.03
C HIS A 89 18.89 -9.34 3.43
N PRO A 90 19.61 -9.04 4.54
CA PRO A 90 18.99 -9.02 5.87
C PRO A 90 17.72 -8.18 5.79
N PRO A 91 16.54 -8.79 5.99
CA PRO A 91 15.31 -8.14 5.63
C PRO A 91 15.19 -6.89 6.49
N VAL A 92 14.86 -5.78 5.83
CA VAL A 92 14.50 -4.53 6.50
C VAL A 92 13.19 -4.72 7.30
N VAL A 93 12.54 -5.86 7.09
CA VAL A 93 11.28 -6.33 7.68
C VAL A 93 11.45 -7.78 8.14
N ALA A 94 12.05 -8.02 9.30
CA ALA A 94 12.21 -9.37 9.87
C ALA A 94 11.13 -9.63 10.94
N ARG A 95 9.96 -10.16 10.58
CA ARG A 95 8.92 -10.48 11.57
C ARG A 95 9.25 -11.76 12.36
N GLN A 96 9.31 -11.68 13.68
CA GLN A 96 9.09 -12.81 14.58
C GLN A 96 7.90 -12.46 15.50
N GLY A 97 7.04 -13.42 15.86
CA GLY A 97 5.90 -13.20 16.78
C GLY A 97 4.52 -13.00 16.15
N ALA A 98 3.49 -12.98 17.01
CA ALA A 98 2.08 -12.89 16.63
C ALA A 98 1.76 -11.53 15.97
N PRO A 99 0.88 -11.47 14.94
CA PRO A 99 0.49 -10.22 14.29
C PRO A 99 -0.02 -9.19 15.29
N GLU A 100 0.34 -7.92 15.13
CA GLU A 100 -0.34 -6.87 15.91
C GLU A 100 -1.81 -6.85 15.51
N VAL A 101 -2.70 -6.61 16.48
CA VAL A 101 -4.10 -6.27 16.16
C VAL A 101 -4.02 -5.00 15.32
N ASP A 102 -4.29 -5.15 14.03
CA ASP A 102 -3.97 -4.31 12.87
C ASP A 102 -4.20 -2.79 13.07
N ARG A 103 -3.40 -2.20 13.94
CA ARG A 103 -3.32 -0.78 14.25
C ARG A 103 -1.86 -0.39 14.12
N HIS A 104 -1.31 -0.52 12.90
CA HIS A 104 -0.15 0.26 12.44
C HIS A 104 -0.50 1.76 12.42
N ALA A 105 -1.02 2.28 13.53
CA ALA A 105 -1.38 3.66 13.74
C ALA A 105 -0.15 4.58 13.68
N HIS A 106 1.07 4.03 13.62
CA HIS A 106 2.31 4.79 13.46
C HIS A 106 2.84 4.83 12.01
N MET A 107 2.52 3.86 11.14
CA MET A 107 2.84 3.91 9.70
C MET A 107 1.64 3.44 8.86
N PHE A 108 1.22 4.27 7.91
CA PHE A 108 0.06 4.05 7.02
C PHE A 108 -1.37 4.12 7.56
N GLY A 109 -1.61 4.15 8.87
CA GLY A 109 -2.91 4.47 9.51
C GLY A 109 -4.15 4.65 8.61
N GLY A 110 -4.74 5.85 8.61
CA GLY A 110 -5.89 6.17 7.74
C GLY A 110 -5.51 6.45 6.28
N TYR A 111 -4.24 6.76 5.99
CA TYR A 111 -3.79 7.15 4.64
C TYR A 111 -3.80 5.98 3.66
N GLY A 112 -3.33 4.79 4.07
CA GLY A 112 -3.37 3.60 3.23
C GLY A 112 -4.80 3.21 2.86
N ASN A 113 -5.71 3.26 3.83
CA ASN A 113 -7.13 3.00 3.61
C ASN A 113 -7.78 4.03 2.68
N ARG A 114 -7.42 5.31 2.80
CA ARG A 114 -7.89 6.38 1.90
C ARG A 114 -7.36 6.20 0.48
N LEU A 115 -6.08 5.85 0.34
CA LEU A 115 -5.49 5.53 -0.95
C LEU A 115 -6.24 4.35 -1.57
N GLN A 116 -6.37 3.24 -0.83
CA GLN A 116 -7.12 2.08 -1.29
C GLN A 116 -8.50 2.51 -1.74
N TRP A 117 -9.24 3.27 -0.94
CA TRP A 117 -10.58 3.78 -1.24
C TRP A 117 -10.66 4.58 -2.55
N TYR A 118 -9.78 5.56 -2.78
CA TYR A 118 -9.80 6.35 -4.01
C TYR A 118 -9.53 5.52 -5.28
N TRP A 119 -8.63 4.53 -5.21
CA TRP A 119 -8.40 3.60 -6.33
C TRP A 119 -9.70 2.89 -6.71
N CYS A 120 -10.28 2.36 -5.68
CA CYS A 120 -11.47 1.57 -5.60
C CYS A 120 -12.73 2.30 -6.12
N GLU A 121 -12.80 3.64 -6.06
CA GLU A 121 -13.91 4.42 -6.67
C GLU A 121 -14.10 4.20 -8.19
N VAL A 122 -13.11 3.60 -8.87
CA VAL A 122 -13.20 3.26 -10.30
C VAL A 122 -14.12 2.07 -10.61
N VAL A 123 -14.59 1.35 -9.59
CA VAL A 123 -15.45 0.18 -9.75
C VAL A 123 -16.81 0.36 -9.08
N CYS A 124 -17.86 -0.07 -9.77
CA CYS A 124 -19.21 -0.26 -9.23
C CYS A 124 -19.55 -1.74 -9.36
N ALA A 125 -19.94 -2.38 -8.25
CA ALA A 125 -20.36 -3.77 -8.22
C ALA A 125 -21.77 -3.90 -7.64
N GLY A 126 -22.57 -4.83 -8.18
CA GLY A 126 -23.90 -5.18 -7.69
C GLY A 126 -24.17 -6.68 -7.81
N PHE A 127 -25.20 -7.18 -7.14
CA PHE A 127 -25.61 -8.58 -7.22
C PHE A 127 -26.96 -8.69 -7.91
N GLN A 128 -27.02 -9.41 -9.03
CA GLN A 128 -28.27 -9.72 -9.74
C GLN A 128 -28.43 -11.23 -9.81
N GLY A 129 -29.52 -11.77 -9.24
CA GLY A 129 -29.78 -13.23 -9.24
C GLY A 129 -28.71 -14.06 -8.50
N GLY A 130 -28.02 -13.48 -7.51
CA GLY A 130 -26.94 -14.13 -6.77
C GLY A 130 -25.58 -14.11 -7.47
N ILE A 131 -25.50 -13.46 -8.63
CA ILE A 131 -24.29 -13.33 -9.44
C ILE A 131 -23.77 -11.89 -9.35
N GLU A 132 -22.46 -11.74 -9.17
CA GLU A 132 -21.80 -10.44 -9.06
C GLU A 132 -21.59 -9.81 -10.46
N ASP A 133 -22.27 -8.68 -10.71
CA ASP A 133 -22.02 -7.79 -11.86
C ASP A 133 -21.02 -6.71 -11.43
N ARG A 134 -19.98 -6.48 -12.24
CA ARG A 134 -18.92 -5.49 -11.97
C ARG A 134 -18.68 -4.60 -13.17
N ARG A 135 -18.63 -3.31 -12.92
CA ARG A 135 -18.35 -2.27 -13.91
C ARG A 135 -17.08 -1.54 -13.52
N VAL A 136 -16.06 -1.61 -14.36
CA VAL A 136 -14.74 -1.02 -14.10
C VAL A 136 -14.36 -0.07 -15.23
N GLY A 137 -13.94 1.15 -14.88
CA GLY A 137 -13.46 2.15 -15.84
C GLY A 137 -14.22 3.47 -15.76
N GLY A 138 -14.22 4.26 -16.83
CA GLY A 138 -14.87 5.59 -16.86
C GLY A 138 -14.06 6.68 -16.15
N LYS A 139 -12.73 6.55 -16.13
CA LYS A 139 -11.83 7.41 -15.36
C LYS A 139 -11.78 8.86 -15.84
N THR A 140 -11.65 9.79 -14.91
CA THR A 140 -11.45 11.22 -15.19
C THR A 140 -10.09 11.70 -14.69
N GLN A 141 -9.64 12.86 -15.17
CA GLN A 141 -8.44 13.50 -14.62
C GLN A 141 -8.61 13.84 -13.13
N ALA A 142 -9.83 14.16 -12.70
CA ALA A 142 -10.14 14.43 -11.29
C ALA A 142 -9.90 13.20 -10.41
N TRP A 143 -10.41 12.03 -10.82
CA TRP A 143 -10.17 10.76 -10.11
C TRP A 143 -8.67 10.43 -10.01
N LYS A 144 -7.93 10.57 -11.11
CA LYS A 144 -6.47 10.35 -11.10
C LYS A 144 -5.78 11.29 -10.10
N ASN A 145 -6.15 12.57 -10.08
CA ASN A 145 -5.56 13.53 -9.16
C ASN A 145 -5.86 13.19 -7.70
N GLN A 146 -7.06 12.67 -7.39
CA GLN A 146 -7.43 12.21 -6.05
C GLN A 146 -6.60 11.01 -5.61
N VAL A 147 -6.45 10.00 -6.47
CA VAL A 147 -5.61 8.83 -6.19
C VAL A 147 -4.16 9.25 -5.97
N MET A 148 -3.62 10.13 -6.82
CA MET A 148 -2.24 10.61 -6.68
C MET A 148 -2.03 11.48 -5.44
N GLY A 149 -3.02 12.30 -5.06
CA GLY A 149 -2.97 13.06 -3.81
C GLY A 149 -2.90 12.15 -2.59
N ALA A 150 -3.74 11.11 -2.54
CA ALA A 150 -3.70 10.11 -1.46
C ALA A 150 -2.40 9.28 -1.46
N PHE A 151 -1.83 9.01 -2.64
CA PHE A 151 -0.52 8.38 -2.75
C PHE A 151 0.57 9.29 -2.18
N ASP A 152 0.55 10.59 -2.46
CA ASP A 152 1.52 11.53 -1.92
C ASP A 152 1.39 11.66 -0.38
N GLU A 153 0.18 11.60 0.18
CA GLU A 153 -0.05 11.53 1.65
C GLU A 153 0.59 10.28 2.28
N VAL A 154 0.41 9.14 1.61
CA VAL A 154 1.02 7.85 1.96
C VAL A 154 2.55 7.98 1.96
N ILE A 155 3.14 8.48 0.88
CA ILE A 155 4.59 8.66 0.74
C ILE A 155 5.18 9.61 1.80
N ASN A 156 4.41 10.59 2.25
CA ASN A 156 4.83 11.52 3.29
C ASN A 156 4.84 10.92 4.72
N ASN A 157 4.27 9.73 4.91
CA ASN A 157 4.16 9.05 6.21
C ASN A 157 4.57 7.57 6.12
N LEU A 158 5.42 7.24 5.15
CA LEU A 158 5.79 5.89 4.75
C LEU A 158 6.93 5.30 5.60
N VAL A 159 7.85 6.15 6.08
CA VAL A 159 9.12 5.70 6.65
C VAL A 159 9.12 5.88 8.16
N ASP A 160 9.58 4.87 8.88
CA ASP A 160 9.82 4.99 10.30
C ASP A 160 11.24 5.52 10.57
N GLU A 161 11.35 6.70 11.16
CA GLU A 161 12.65 7.31 11.45
C GLU A 161 13.50 6.47 12.42
N THR A 162 12.88 5.90 13.45
CA THR A 162 13.60 5.14 14.49
C THR A 162 14.18 3.85 13.92
N ALA A 163 13.37 3.09 13.19
CA ALA A 163 13.77 1.85 12.53
C ALA A 163 14.80 2.12 11.42
N LEU A 164 14.64 3.21 10.66
CA LEU A 164 15.58 3.64 9.63
C LEU A 164 16.99 3.82 10.22
N ARG A 165 17.10 4.59 11.31
CA ARG A 165 18.38 4.86 11.98
C ARG A 165 19.01 3.58 12.51
N ALA A 166 18.20 2.70 13.13
CA ALA A 166 18.66 1.42 13.67
C ALA A 166 19.19 0.50 12.57
N TYR A 167 18.45 0.36 11.47
CA TYR A 167 18.87 -0.49 10.34
C TYR A 167 20.16 0.00 9.69
N ILE A 168 20.34 1.32 9.53
CA ILE A 168 21.59 1.88 8.98
C ILE A 168 22.78 1.48 9.85
N ALA A 169 22.64 1.55 11.17
CA ALA A 169 23.71 1.23 12.11
C ALA A 169 24.01 -0.28 12.17
N ASN A 170 22.97 -1.13 12.29
CA ASN A 170 23.10 -2.55 12.58
C ASN A 170 22.08 -3.40 11.77
N PRO A 171 22.28 -3.59 10.45
CA PRO A 171 21.38 -4.39 9.63
C PRO A 171 21.38 -5.85 10.08
N GLY A 172 20.19 -6.46 10.15
CA GLY A 172 20.01 -7.87 10.51
C GLY A 172 19.98 -8.17 12.01
N GLN A 173 20.15 -7.16 12.88
CA GLN A 173 19.85 -7.34 14.30
C GLN A 173 18.34 -7.27 14.54
N THR A 174 17.79 -8.29 15.17
CA THR A 174 16.42 -8.26 15.69
C THR A 174 16.34 -7.23 16.80
N ARG A 175 15.64 -6.13 16.58
CA ARG A 175 15.30 -5.21 17.66
C ARG A 175 14.18 -5.84 18.49
N GLN A 176 14.48 -6.18 19.74
CA GLN A 176 13.42 -6.32 20.74
C GLN A 176 13.09 -4.90 21.18
N ALA A 177 12.04 -4.32 20.61
CA ALA A 177 11.54 -3.08 21.15
C ALA A 177 11.02 -3.33 22.56
N ASP A 178 11.52 -2.57 23.53
CA ASP A 178 10.92 -2.57 24.86
C ASP A 178 9.48 -2.04 24.71
N PRO A 179 8.48 -2.86 25.05
CA PRO A 179 7.07 -2.51 24.95
C PRO A 179 6.69 -1.33 25.84
N ASN A 180 7.61 -0.69 26.56
CA ASN A 180 7.37 0.50 27.36
C ASN A 180 8.03 1.80 26.87
N SER A 181 9.00 1.74 25.96
CA SER A 181 9.87 2.89 25.67
C SER A 181 9.99 3.26 24.20
N VAL A 182 9.56 2.42 23.26
CA VAL A 182 9.69 2.72 21.83
C VAL A 182 8.44 3.43 21.29
N LEU A 183 8.63 4.67 20.84
CA LEU A 183 7.68 5.41 19.99
C LEU A 183 8.25 5.50 18.56
N HIS A 184 7.46 5.01 17.61
CA HIS A 184 7.73 5.09 16.18
C HIS A 184 7.34 6.46 15.63
N THR A 185 8.20 7.05 14.79
CA THR A 185 7.99 8.39 14.23
C THR A 185 7.93 8.30 12.70
N PRO A 186 6.74 8.48 12.09
CA PRO A 186 6.62 8.50 10.65
C PRO A 186 7.27 9.76 10.07
N VAL A 187 8.00 9.59 8.98
CA VAL A 187 8.63 10.69 8.22
C VAL A 187 8.44 10.49 6.71
N SER A 188 8.55 11.59 5.97
CA SER A 188 8.49 11.59 4.51
C SER A 188 9.73 10.95 3.88
N LEU A 189 9.62 10.49 2.62
CA LEU A 189 10.77 10.02 1.85
C LEU A 189 11.91 11.05 1.76
N ALA A 190 11.59 12.34 1.62
CA ALA A 190 12.59 13.40 1.58
C ALA A 190 13.35 13.51 2.90
N ARG A 191 12.63 13.44 4.04
CA ARG A 191 13.24 13.44 5.37
C ARG A 191 14.08 12.18 5.60
N ALA A 192 13.58 11.01 5.22
CA ALA A 192 14.32 9.75 5.29
C ALA A 192 15.62 9.78 4.47
N THR A 193 15.58 10.38 3.28
CA THR A 193 16.75 10.58 2.43
C THR A 193 17.79 11.48 3.11
N ALA A 194 17.36 12.57 3.73
CA ALA A 194 18.26 13.45 4.48
C ALA A 194 18.92 12.72 5.67
N ILE A 195 18.15 11.92 6.41
CA ILE A 195 18.65 11.09 7.52
C ILE A 195 19.69 10.08 7.02
N ALA A 196 19.37 9.33 5.97
CA ALA A 196 20.25 8.30 5.41
C ALA A 196 21.57 8.90 4.90
N ASN A 197 21.54 10.11 4.33
CA ASN A 197 22.74 10.80 3.87
C ASN A 197 23.63 11.26 5.04
N GLY A 198 23.02 11.72 6.14
CA GLY A 198 23.72 12.21 7.34
C GLY A 198 24.23 11.14 8.29
N LEU A 199 23.91 9.86 8.04
CA LEU A 199 24.38 8.73 8.86
C LEU A 199 25.39 7.88 8.08
N ASN A 200 26.31 7.24 8.81
CA ASN A 200 27.20 6.24 8.27
C ASN A 200 26.92 4.90 8.95
N GLY A 201 26.92 3.83 8.18
CA GLY A 201 26.70 2.48 8.70
C GLY A 201 26.52 1.45 7.58
N PRO A 202 26.67 0.15 7.90
CA PRO A 202 26.59 -0.94 6.94
C PRO A 202 25.24 -1.05 6.22
N GLY A 203 24.14 -0.59 6.83
CA GLY A 203 22.81 -0.61 6.20
C GLY A 203 22.55 0.55 5.22
N LYS A 204 23.43 1.56 5.14
CA LYS A 204 23.20 2.81 4.39
C LYS A 204 22.91 2.58 2.91
N ALA A 205 23.75 1.82 2.22
CA ALA A 205 23.63 1.61 0.78
C ALA A 205 22.29 0.96 0.42
N ARG A 206 21.84 0.00 1.24
CA ARG A 206 20.57 -0.69 1.08
C ARG A 206 19.38 0.24 1.26
N ILE A 207 19.39 1.08 2.31
CA ILE A 207 18.37 2.08 2.54
C ILE A 207 18.29 3.09 1.38
N GLN A 208 19.44 3.56 0.89
CA GLN A 208 19.48 4.50 -0.23
C GLN A 208 18.91 3.88 -1.52
N GLN A 209 19.21 2.62 -1.79
CA GLN A 209 18.60 1.88 -2.91
C GLN A 209 17.07 1.83 -2.77
N ILE A 210 16.55 1.44 -1.61
CA ILE A 210 15.10 1.33 -1.37
C ILE A 210 14.44 2.70 -1.50
N LEU A 211 15.02 3.76 -0.93
CA LEU A 211 14.51 5.13 -1.07
C LEU A 211 14.44 5.56 -2.54
N GLY A 212 15.47 5.24 -3.34
CA GLY A 212 15.45 5.48 -4.78
C GLY A 212 14.34 4.72 -5.51
N ASN A 213 14.09 3.46 -5.13
CA ASN A 213 12.99 2.67 -5.67
C ASN A 213 11.63 3.30 -5.34
N TYR A 214 11.42 3.76 -4.10
CA TYR A 214 10.19 4.45 -3.71
C TYR A 214 9.96 5.75 -4.50
N GLN A 215 11.01 6.52 -4.81
CA GLN A 215 10.91 7.72 -5.65
C GLN A 215 10.42 7.39 -7.08
N SER A 216 10.74 6.20 -7.59
CA SER A 216 10.29 5.76 -8.93
C SER A 216 8.82 5.35 -8.97
N LEU A 217 8.21 5.01 -7.83
CA LEU A 217 6.85 4.47 -7.78
C LEU A 217 5.81 5.44 -8.30
N ARG A 218 5.99 6.75 -8.09
CA ARG A 218 4.99 7.76 -8.47
C ARG A 218 4.62 7.67 -9.95
N ASN A 219 5.62 7.52 -10.83
CA ASN A 219 5.41 7.40 -12.27
C ASN A 219 4.85 6.03 -12.66
N ALA A 220 5.25 4.96 -11.96
CA ALA A 220 4.70 3.64 -12.19
C ALA A 220 3.21 3.58 -11.82
N ILE A 221 2.81 4.20 -10.70
CA ILE A 221 1.42 4.33 -10.26
C ILE A 221 0.61 5.14 -11.28
N LEU A 222 1.11 6.30 -11.72
CA LEU A 222 0.48 7.06 -12.80
C LEU A 222 0.27 6.20 -14.06
N GLY A 223 1.29 5.41 -14.43
CA GLY A 223 1.21 4.46 -15.53
C GLY A 223 0.05 3.47 -15.39
N LEU A 224 -0.15 2.89 -14.20
CA LEU A 224 -1.28 2.00 -13.92
C LEU A 224 -2.62 2.72 -14.08
N LEU A 225 -2.76 3.92 -13.50
CA LEU A 225 -3.98 4.74 -13.62
C LEU A 225 -4.30 5.08 -15.08
N ASP A 226 -3.27 5.25 -15.91
CA ASP A 226 -3.42 5.48 -17.35
C ASP A 226 -3.89 4.26 -18.14
N ARG A 227 -3.87 3.04 -17.58
CA ARG A 227 -4.38 1.82 -18.24
C ARG A 227 -5.81 1.44 -17.90
N PHE A 228 -6.44 2.07 -16.91
CA PHE A 228 -7.90 2.00 -16.79
C PHE A 228 -8.53 2.57 -18.06
N GLU A 229 -9.68 2.12 -18.52
CA GLU A 229 -10.23 2.65 -19.78
C GLU A 229 -11.21 3.80 -19.53
N THR A 230 -11.35 4.71 -20.50
CA THR A 230 -12.41 5.74 -20.45
C THR A 230 -13.77 5.12 -20.72
N VAL A 231 -13.81 3.96 -21.38
CA VAL A 231 -15.01 3.14 -21.53
C VAL A 231 -15.15 2.24 -20.30
N VAL A 232 -16.37 2.18 -19.77
CA VAL A 232 -16.71 1.25 -18.69
C VAL A 232 -16.86 -0.14 -19.28
N LYS A 233 -16.12 -1.11 -18.77
CA LYS A 233 -16.32 -2.53 -19.11
C LYS A 233 -17.14 -3.22 -18.03
N THR A 234 -18.00 -4.13 -18.47
CA THR A 234 -18.83 -4.96 -17.60
C THR A 234 -18.28 -6.37 -17.55
N PHE A 235 -18.07 -6.89 -16.35
CA PHE A 235 -17.59 -8.25 -16.13
C PHE A 235 -18.73 -9.24 -16.34
N ASN A 236 -18.49 -10.26 -17.15
CA ASN A 236 -19.36 -11.41 -17.27
C ASN A 236 -18.81 -12.58 -16.44
N PRO A 237 -19.43 -12.91 -15.29
CA PRO A 237 -18.96 -13.94 -14.39
C PRO A 237 -19.14 -15.36 -14.94
N ASN A 238 -20.04 -15.57 -15.90
CA ASN A 238 -20.29 -16.89 -16.47
C ASN A 238 -19.13 -17.40 -17.32
N ASN A 239 -18.35 -16.48 -17.91
CA ASN A 239 -17.23 -16.82 -18.80
C ASN A 239 -15.93 -16.07 -18.46
N ASN A 240 -15.88 -15.35 -17.33
CA ASN A 240 -14.75 -14.51 -16.90
C ASN A 240 -14.26 -13.50 -17.96
N SER A 241 -15.17 -12.94 -18.77
CA SER A 241 -14.83 -11.96 -19.81
C SER A 241 -15.27 -10.54 -19.46
N TRP A 242 -14.78 -9.57 -20.23
CA TRP A 242 -15.18 -8.17 -20.15
C TRP A 242 -15.85 -7.76 -21.45
N ALA A 243 -17.00 -7.09 -21.35
CA ALA A 243 -17.76 -6.52 -22.45
C ALA A 243 -17.78 -4.98 -22.37
#